data_AF-A0A3B4C0Y9-F1
#
_entry.id   AF-A0A3B4C0Y9-F1
#
_cell.length_a   1.000
_cell.length_b   1.000
_cell.length_c   1.000
_cell.angle_alpha   90.00
_cell.angle_beta   90.00
_cell.angle_gamma   90.00
#
_symmetry.space_group_name_H-M   'P 1'
#
loop_
_entity.id
_entity.type
_entity.pdbx_description
1 polymer ?
#
loop_
_entity_poly.entity_id
_entity_poly.type
_entity_poly.pdbx_seq_one_letter_code
_entity_poly.pdbx_strand_id
1 'polypeptide(L)'
;MRYFSSFSASHSLQYIYTAVTPGINFPEFTAVGLVDGEQIDYYDSEIRKMILKTEWMEKIDADDPDYWNRNTQNLQRAQDVFKVDVRALMQRFNQTDGVHTVQWMYGCELHDDGTRRGYMQYGYDGEDFISLDLNTETWTAANPKAVITKQKWEKTNEAKLRTAYLEHTCTEWLEKYVEYSRSTLKRKVHAEVSLFQNDSSSQVVCHATGFFPKAVMISWQKNGEDLHEDVELRETLPNQDGTFQKRSVLTVSPEELKKNKYTCVVQHSGLEREMKLSTSTISISVFCSSKISTGDSVEVF
;
A
#
# COMPACT_ATOMS: atom_id res chain seq x y z
N MET A 1 13.12 27.72 -18.41
CA MET A 1 12.91 26.27 -18.49
C MET A 1 12.27 25.84 -17.18
N ARG A 2 10.98 25.53 -17.18
CA ARG A 2 10.28 25.02 -15.99
C ARG A 2 10.32 23.50 -16.08
N TYR A 3 10.83 22.84 -15.03
CA TYR A 3 10.76 21.41 -14.87
C TYR A 3 9.28 21.01 -14.89
N PHE A 4 8.83 20.36 -15.96
CA PHE A 4 7.72 19.45 -15.84
C PHE A 4 8.23 18.35 -14.91
N SER A 5 7.68 18.25 -13.69
CA SER A 5 7.73 16.97 -12.99
C SER A 5 6.92 16.04 -13.90
N SER A 6 7.61 15.31 -14.78
CA SER A 6 7.03 14.12 -15.38
C SER A 6 6.51 13.28 -14.22
N PHE A 7 5.37 12.63 -14.42
CA PHE A 7 5.02 11.49 -13.58
C PHE A 7 6.29 10.66 -13.43
N SER A 8 6.80 10.49 -12.22
CA SER A 8 7.68 9.34 -11.98
C SER A 8 6.71 8.17 -11.93
N ALA A 9 6.43 7.59 -13.09
CA ALA A 9 5.65 6.38 -13.22
C ALA A 9 6.55 5.21 -12.79
N SER A 10 6.85 5.15 -11.50
CA SER A 10 7.47 3.96 -10.93
C SER A 10 6.42 2.88 -10.79
N HIS A 11 6.68 1.71 -11.38
CA HIS A 11 5.88 0.53 -11.16
C HIS A 11 6.46 -0.29 -10.01
N SER A 12 5.61 -1.03 -9.29
CA SER A 12 6.02 -1.84 -8.15
C SER A 12 5.31 -3.18 -8.12
N LEU A 13 6.04 -4.23 -7.75
CA LEU A 13 5.52 -5.55 -7.41
C LEU A 13 5.87 -5.86 -5.96
N GLN A 14 4.87 -6.14 -5.14
CA GLN A 14 5.06 -6.46 -3.72
C GLN A 14 4.28 -7.73 -3.36
N TYR A 15 4.92 -8.59 -2.58
CA TYR A 15 4.29 -9.72 -1.93
C TYR A 15 4.37 -9.57 -0.41
N ILE A 16 3.25 -9.85 0.25
CA ILE A 16 3.11 -9.77 1.71
C ILE A 16 2.59 -11.12 2.19
N TYR A 17 3.42 -11.84 2.94
CA TYR A 17 3.03 -13.09 3.59
C TYR A 17 2.85 -12.83 5.08
N THR A 18 1.76 -13.33 5.65
CA THR A 18 1.48 -13.21 7.08
C THR A 18 1.09 -14.57 7.62
N ALA A 19 1.80 -15.04 8.63
CA ALA A 19 1.40 -16.18 9.44
C ALA A 19 1.06 -15.74 10.86
N VAL A 20 0.08 -16.42 11.44
CA VAL A 20 -0.41 -16.13 12.78
C VAL A 20 -0.51 -17.42 13.57
N THR A 21 -0.37 -17.32 14.89
CA THR A 21 -0.64 -18.45 15.80
C THR A 21 -2.02 -19.06 15.55
N PRO A 22 -2.16 -20.40 15.58
CA PRO A 22 -3.44 -21.08 15.40
C PRO A 22 -4.50 -20.68 16.44
N GLY A 23 -5.77 -20.89 16.10
CA GLY A 23 -6.89 -20.79 17.05
C GLY A 23 -7.55 -19.41 17.14
N ILE A 24 -7.29 -18.52 16.19
CA ILE A 24 -8.00 -17.24 16.04
C ILE A 24 -8.96 -17.29 14.83
N ASN A 25 -9.90 -16.34 14.75
CA ASN A 25 -10.82 -16.22 13.61
C ASN A 25 -10.14 -15.54 12.40
N PHE A 26 -8.99 -16.08 11.99
CA PHE A 26 -8.19 -15.62 10.86
C PHE A 26 -7.34 -16.81 10.34
N PRO A 27 -7.14 -16.96 9.02
CA PRO A 27 -6.32 -18.05 8.48
C PRO A 27 -4.90 -18.06 9.05
N GLU A 28 -4.36 -19.24 9.39
CA GLU A 28 -3.00 -19.40 9.93
C GLU A 28 -1.90 -18.83 9.02
N PHE A 29 -2.15 -18.79 7.70
CA PHE A 29 -1.26 -18.18 6.72
C PHE A 29 -2.05 -17.49 5.62
N THR A 30 -1.61 -16.30 5.22
CA THR A 30 -2.13 -15.55 4.07
C THR A 30 -0.97 -15.03 3.22
N ALA A 31 -1.19 -14.93 1.92
CA ALA A 31 -0.27 -14.30 0.99
C ALA A 31 -1.03 -13.40 0.02
N VAL A 32 -0.49 -12.21 -0.22
CA VAL A 32 -1.09 -11.19 -1.07
C VAL A 32 -0.03 -10.63 -2.02
N GLY A 33 -0.31 -10.65 -3.31
CA GLY A 33 0.45 -9.95 -4.35
C GLY A 33 -0.20 -8.62 -4.74
N LEU A 34 0.62 -7.58 -4.87
CA LEU A 34 0.22 -6.23 -5.24
C LEU A 34 1.04 -5.73 -6.43
N VAL A 35 0.39 -5.15 -7.44
CA VAL A 35 1.02 -4.38 -8.51
C VAL A 35 0.55 -2.94 -8.41
N ASP A 36 1.47 -1.99 -8.23
CA ASP A 36 1.17 -0.57 -8.01
C ASP A 36 0.21 -0.30 -6.83
N GLY A 37 0.18 -1.22 -5.88
CA GLY A 37 -0.73 -1.22 -4.73
C GLY A 37 -2.14 -1.75 -5.03
N GLU A 38 -2.42 -2.20 -6.26
CA GLU A 38 -3.63 -2.96 -6.60
C GLU A 38 -3.40 -4.44 -6.29
N GLN A 39 -4.34 -5.08 -5.60
CA GLN A 39 -4.24 -6.50 -5.30
C GLN A 39 -4.51 -7.35 -6.54
N ILE A 40 -3.52 -8.16 -6.92
CA ILE A 40 -3.59 -9.03 -8.10
C ILE A 40 -3.91 -10.48 -7.74
N ASP A 41 -3.50 -10.93 -6.56
CA ASP A 41 -3.72 -12.29 -6.11
C ASP A 41 -3.91 -12.39 -4.59
N TYR A 42 -4.41 -13.56 -4.17
CA TYR A 42 -4.67 -13.88 -2.78
C TYR A 42 -4.52 -15.39 -2.55
N TYR A 43 -3.99 -15.75 -1.40
CA TYR A 43 -3.98 -17.13 -0.90
C TYR A 43 -4.22 -17.12 0.60
N ASP A 44 -4.92 -18.13 1.10
CA ASP A 44 -4.93 -18.45 2.52
C ASP A 44 -4.86 -19.94 2.81
N SER A 45 -4.55 -20.26 4.07
CA SER A 45 -4.38 -21.62 4.56
C SER A 45 -5.65 -22.46 4.63
N GLU A 46 -6.83 -21.85 4.47
CA GLU A 46 -8.12 -22.55 4.50
C GLU A 46 -8.53 -23.00 3.09
N ILE A 47 -8.48 -22.07 2.13
CA ILE A 47 -8.77 -22.29 0.71
C ILE A 47 -7.63 -23.11 0.06
N ARG A 48 -6.38 -22.86 0.48
CA ARG A 48 -5.15 -23.52 0.00
C ARG A 48 -4.94 -23.45 -1.50
N LYS A 49 -5.46 -22.40 -2.14
CA LYS A 49 -5.35 -22.14 -3.58
C LYS A 49 -5.10 -20.65 -3.82
N MET A 50 -4.25 -20.33 -4.79
CA MET A 50 -4.09 -18.96 -5.27
C MET A 50 -5.34 -18.53 -6.03
N ILE A 51 -5.92 -17.41 -5.63
CA ILE A 51 -7.12 -16.81 -6.21
C ILE A 51 -6.73 -15.51 -6.89
N LEU A 52 -7.15 -15.39 -8.14
CA LEU A 52 -6.97 -14.17 -8.92
C LEU A 52 -7.92 -13.06 -8.47
N LYS A 53 -7.44 -11.82 -8.43
CA LYS A 53 -8.23 -10.64 -8.04
C LYS A 53 -8.46 -9.63 -9.17
N THR A 54 -7.81 -9.81 -10.32
CA THR A 54 -7.89 -8.90 -11.47
C THR A 54 -8.08 -9.65 -12.80
N GLU A 55 -9.00 -9.21 -13.65
CA GLU A 55 -9.30 -9.85 -14.95
C GLU A 55 -8.08 -9.91 -15.90
N TRP A 56 -7.21 -8.89 -15.87
CA TRP A 56 -6.11 -8.78 -16.83
C TRP A 56 -5.01 -9.84 -16.66
N MET A 57 -4.94 -10.47 -15.50
CA MET A 57 -4.01 -11.57 -15.23
C MET A 57 -4.44 -12.89 -15.89
N GLU A 58 -5.67 -13.01 -16.40
CA GLU A 58 -6.10 -14.19 -17.19
C GLU A 58 -5.22 -14.40 -18.43
N LYS A 59 -4.56 -13.36 -18.93
CA LYS A 59 -3.57 -13.46 -20.02
C LYS A 59 -2.41 -14.38 -19.70
N ILE A 60 -2.09 -14.58 -18.41
CA ILE A 60 -1.06 -15.52 -17.99
C ILE A 60 -1.38 -16.94 -18.43
N ASP A 61 -2.65 -17.33 -18.49
CA ASP A 61 -3.03 -18.70 -18.86
C ASP A 61 -2.62 -19.05 -20.28
N ALA A 62 -2.58 -18.05 -21.18
CA ALA A 62 -2.11 -18.23 -22.55
C ALA A 62 -0.58 -18.40 -22.62
N ASP A 63 0.16 -17.68 -21.79
CA ASP A 63 1.63 -17.65 -21.81
C ASP A 63 2.27 -18.75 -20.96
N ASP A 64 1.63 -19.13 -19.86
CA ASP A 64 2.10 -20.14 -18.90
C ASP A 64 0.91 -20.87 -18.22
N PRO A 65 0.39 -21.94 -18.86
CA PRO A 65 -0.77 -22.68 -18.35
C PRO A 65 -0.58 -23.32 -16.97
N ASP A 66 0.67 -23.50 -16.51
CA ASP A 66 0.97 -24.11 -15.20
C ASP A 66 1.25 -23.07 -14.11
N TYR A 67 1.23 -21.77 -14.45
CA TYR A 67 1.56 -20.68 -13.54
C TYR A 67 0.80 -20.77 -12.20
N TRP A 68 -0.52 -20.95 -12.25
CA TRP A 68 -1.36 -20.97 -11.03
C TRP A 68 -1.11 -22.19 -10.16
N ASN A 69 -0.91 -23.36 -10.77
CA ASN A 69 -0.60 -24.58 -10.03
C ASN A 69 0.77 -24.48 -9.37
N ARG A 70 1.77 -24.01 -10.13
CA ARG A 70 3.14 -23.82 -9.63
C ARG A 70 3.18 -22.84 -8.46
N ASN A 71 2.53 -21.67 -8.59
CA ASN A 71 2.48 -20.68 -7.51
C ASN A 71 1.64 -21.15 -6.31
N THR A 72 0.53 -21.87 -6.54
CA THR A 72 -0.23 -22.49 -5.45
C THR A 72 0.63 -23.48 -4.65
N GLN A 73 1.39 -24.34 -5.32
CA GLN A 73 2.31 -25.27 -4.63
C GLN A 73 3.42 -24.54 -3.88
N ASN A 74 3.96 -23.46 -4.44
CA ASN A 74 4.96 -22.64 -3.76
C ASN A 74 4.39 -22.02 -2.47
N LEU A 75 3.17 -21.49 -2.53
CA LEU A 75 2.47 -20.90 -1.37
C LEU A 75 2.10 -21.96 -0.32
N GLN A 76 1.74 -23.18 -0.73
CA GLN A 76 1.54 -24.30 0.19
C GLN A 76 2.82 -24.67 0.95
N ARG A 77 3.98 -24.68 0.26
CA ARG A 77 5.28 -24.89 0.93
C ARG A 77 5.64 -23.72 1.85
N ALA A 78 5.36 -22.48 1.42
CA ALA A 78 5.59 -21.30 2.24
C ALA A 78 4.74 -21.34 3.53
N GLN A 79 3.47 -21.73 3.43
CA GLN A 79 2.60 -21.94 4.60
C GLN A 79 3.24 -22.90 5.63
N ASP A 80 3.76 -24.06 5.16
CA ASP A 80 4.39 -25.04 6.06
C ASP A 80 5.66 -24.47 6.75
N VAL A 81 6.46 -23.71 6.01
CA VAL A 81 7.65 -23.03 6.54
C VAL A 81 7.26 -21.99 7.60
N PHE A 82 6.30 -21.12 7.31
CA PHE A 82 5.91 -20.06 8.23
C PHE A 82 5.26 -20.59 9.50
N LYS A 83 4.53 -21.71 9.41
CA LYS A 83 3.98 -22.39 10.59
C LYS A 83 5.09 -22.87 11.53
N VAL A 84 6.23 -23.31 10.98
CA VAL A 84 7.42 -23.66 11.76
C VAL A 84 8.08 -22.40 12.32
N ASP A 85 8.18 -21.34 11.53
CA ASP A 85 8.82 -20.09 11.94
C ASP A 85 8.10 -19.42 13.11
N VAL A 86 6.77 -19.35 13.10
CA VAL A 86 5.96 -18.82 14.22
C VAL A 86 6.33 -19.54 15.52
N ARG A 87 6.32 -20.87 15.52
CA ARG A 87 6.67 -21.68 16.70
C ARG A 87 8.11 -21.47 17.15
N ALA A 88 9.04 -21.43 16.20
CA ALA A 88 10.46 -21.25 16.48
C ALA A 88 10.77 -19.86 17.08
N LEU A 89 10.05 -18.82 16.63
CA LEU A 89 10.20 -17.47 17.15
C LEU A 89 9.56 -17.33 18.53
N MET A 90 8.35 -17.84 18.75
CA MET A 90 7.74 -17.89 20.08
C MET A 90 8.67 -18.54 21.11
N GLN A 91 9.25 -19.70 20.79
CA GLN A 91 10.23 -20.36 21.65
C GLN A 91 11.47 -19.49 21.90
N ARG A 92 11.98 -18.83 20.87
CA ARG A 92 13.18 -17.99 20.97
C ARG A 92 12.96 -16.75 21.85
N PHE A 93 11.74 -16.24 21.89
CA PHE A 93 11.30 -15.14 22.72
C PHE A 93 10.71 -15.58 24.08
N ASN A 94 10.72 -16.89 24.38
CA ASN A 94 10.14 -17.47 25.59
C ASN A 94 8.64 -17.16 25.77
N GLN A 95 7.90 -17.07 24.65
CA GLN A 95 6.46 -16.85 24.62
C GLN A 95 5.74 -18.20 24.49
N THR A 96 4.76 -18.45 25.35
CA THR A 96 4.04 -19.75 25.42
C THR A 96 2.55 -19.64 25.11
N ASP A 97 2.00 -18.43 25.11
CA ASP A 97 0.58 -18.13 24.92
C ASP A 97 0.45 -16.75 24.27
N GLY A 98 -0.75 -16.43 23.80
CA GLY A 98 -1.04 -15.19 23.08
C GLY A 98 -0.96 -15.36 21.56
N VAL A 99 -1.38 -14.29 20.88
CA VAL A 99 -1.39 -14.24 19.41
C VAL A 99 -0.09 -13.63 18.93
N HIS A 100 0.67 -14.38 18.14
CA HIS A 100 1.93 -13.94 17.56
C HIS A 100 1.89 -13.98 16.05
N THR A 101 2.62 -13.05 15.43
CA THR A 101 2.63 -12.90 13.98
C THR A 101 4.03 -12.98 13.42
N VAL A 102 4.13 -13.54 12.22
CA VAL A 102 5.33 -13.57 11.40
C VAL A 102 4.96 -13.00 10.04
N GLN A 103 5.71 -12.00 9.59
CA GLN A 103 5.45 -11.33 8.32
C GLN A 103 6.67 -11.36 7.44
N TRP A 104 6.48 -11.60 6.15
CA TRP A 104 7.53 -11.46 5.13
C TRP A 104 7.01 -10.54 4.04
N MET A 105 7.70 -9.42 3.88
CA MET A 105 7.41 -8.44 2.85
C MET A 105 8.60 -8.36 1.90
N TYR A 106 8.35 -8.54 0.61
CA TYR A 106 9.39 -8.40 -0.40
C TYR A 106 8.81 -7.88 -1.70
N GLY A 107 9.64 -7.19 -2.47
CA GLY A 107 9.18 -6.59 -3.71
C GLY A 107 10.29 -5.88 -4.46
N CYS A 108 9.96 -5.46 -5.67
CA CYS A 108 10.82 -4.69 -6.54
C CYS A 108 10.07 -3.49 -7.13
N GLU A 109 10.83 -2.46 -7.46
CA GLU A 109 10.35 -1.24 -8.09
C GLU A 109 11.15 -1.00 -9.37
N LEU A 110 10.45 -0.57 -10.43
CA LEU A 110 11.03 -0.15 -11.69
C LEU A 110 10.68 1.33 -11.90
N HIS A 111 11.69 2.18 -11.94
CA HIS A 111 11.54 3.62 -12.17
C HIS A 111 11.74 3.97 -13.65
N ASP A 112 11.19 5.11 -14.09
CA ASP A 112 11.28 5.57 -15.50
C ASP A 112 12.70 5.80 -16.00
N ASP A 113 13.63 6.13 -15.10
CA ASP A 113 15.06 6.29 -15.41
C ASP A 113 15.79 4.95 -15.59
N GLY A 114 15.06 3.83 -15.50
CA GLY A 114 15.58 2.47 -15.55
C GLY A 114 16.17 2.00 -14.21
N THR A 115 16.15 2.83 -13.17
CA THR A 115 16.60 2.43 -11.83
C THR A 115 15.70 1.32 -11.32
N ARG A 116 16.34 0.27 -10.77
CA ARG A 116 15.66 -0.85 -10.12
C ARG A 116 15.94 -0.79 -8.63
N ARG A 117 14.92 -1.00 -7.81
CA ARG A 117 15.06 -1.16 -6.37
C ARG A 117 14.39 -2.44 -5.93
N GLY A 118 14.82 -2.95 -4.79
CA GLY A 118 14.20 -4.10 -4.17
C GLY A 118 14.30 -4.03 -2.66
N TYR A 119 13.48 -4.82 -2.00
CA TYR A 119 13.56 -5.00 -0.55
C TYR A 119 13.05 -6.39 -0.18
N MET A 120 13.51 -6.85 0.98
CA MET A 120 13.08 -8.09 1.59
C MET A 120 13.24 -7.99 3.10
N GLN A 121 12.12 -8.05 3.79
CA GLN A 121 12.00 -7.77 5.21
C GLN A 121 11.15 -8.84 5.87
N TYR A 122 11.59 -9.26 7.03
CA TYR A 122 10.93 -10.23 7.87
C TYR A 122 10.64 -9.57 9.22
N GLY A 123 9.39 -9.65 9.67
CA GLY A 123 8.92 -9.07 10.92
C GLY A 123 8.35 -10.12 11.87
N TYR A 124 8.37 -9.82 13.17
CA TYR A 124 7.80 -10.63 14.23
C TYR A 124 7.01 -9.74 15.20
N ASP A 125 5.75 -10.08 15.48
CA ASP A 125 4.84 -9.28 16.32
C ASP A 125 4.73 -7.80 15.89
N GLY A 126 4.85 -7.53 14.58
CA GLY A 126 4.82 -6.19 14.00
C GLY A 126 6.11 -5.38 14.13
N GLU A 127 7.17 -5.96 14.71
CA GLU A 127 8.50 -5.34 14.77
C GLU A 127 9.45 -5.91 13.71
N ASP A 128 10.40 -5.09 13.25
CA ASP A 128 11.48 -5.53 12.39
C ASP A 128 12.27 -6.67 13.05
N PHE A 129 12.54 -7.73 12.29
CA PHE A 129 13.31 -8.88 12.76
C PHE A 129 14.61 -9.08 11.98
N ILE A 130 14.51 -9.31 10.67
CA ILE A 130 15.68 -9.46 9.79
C ILE A 130 15.38 -8.91 8.39
N SER A 131 16.33 -8.21 7.79
CA SER A 131 16.19 -7.61 6.45
C SER A 131 17.41 -7.87 5.58
N LEU A 132 17.21 -7.96 4.27
CA LEU A 132 18.27 -8.13 3.29
C LEU A 132 18.86 -6.77 2.89
N ASP A 133 20.16 -6.61 3.04
CA ASP A 133 20.92 -5.50 2.45
C ASP A 133 21.40 -5.93 1.06
N LEU A 134 20.77 -5.37 0.02
CA LEU A 134 21.07 -5.72 -1.37
C LEU A 134 22.46 -5.23 -1.82
N ASN A 135 22.97 -4.14 -1.24
CA ASN A 135 24.26 -3.58 -1.64
C ASN A 135 25.43 -4.46 -1.17
N THR A 136 25.28 -5.06 0.01
CA THR A 136 26.31 -5.90 0.63
C THR A 136 26.04 -7.40 0.47
N GLU A 137 24.86 -7.78 -0.02
CA GLU A 137 24.36 -9.16 -0.05
C GLU A 137 24.43 -9.84 1.33
N THR A 138 24.08 -9.09 2.39
CA THR A 138 24.09 -9.58 3.77
C THR A 138 22.75 -9.36 4.47
N TRP A 139 22.58 -10.00 5.63
CA TRP A 139 21.38 -9.83 6.44
C TRP A 139 21.62 -8.89 7.62
N THR A 140 20.71 -7.96 7.84
CA THR A 140 20.70 -7.06 9.00
C THR A 140 19.72 -7.60 10.04
N ALA A 141 20.23 -7.94 11.22
CA ALA A 141 19.43 -8.40 12.35
C ALA A 141 18.99 -7.19 13.19
N ALA A 142 17.68 -7.00 13.38
CA ALA A 142 17.13 -5.87 14.12
C ALA A 142 17.29 -6.01 15.64
N ASN A 143 17.39 -7.24 16.15
CA ASN A 143 17.55 -7.53 17.57
C ASN A 143 18.46 -8.74 17.83
N PRO A 144 18.91 -8.97 19.09
CA PRO A 144 19.79 -10.09 19.42
C PRO A 144 19.22 -11.48 19.11
N LYS A 145 17.88 -11.65 19.12
CA LYS A 145 17.23 -12.93 18.80
C LYS A 145 17.25 -13.22 17.28
N ALA A 146 17.35 -12.19 16.44
CA ALA A 146 17.50 -12.33 14.99
C ALA A 146 18.91 -12.75 14.56
N VAL A 147 19.94 -12.51 15.38
CA VAL A 147 21.34 -12.89 15.08
C VAL A 147 21.48 -14.39 14.79
N ILE A 148 20.69 -15.24 15.48
CA ILE A 148 20.68 -16.69 15.24
C ILE A 148 20.21 -17.01 13.81
N THR A 149 19.17 -16.33 13.32
CA THR A 149 18.68 -16.49 11.94
C THR A 149 19.71 -15.97 10.95
N LYS A 150 20.27 -14.78 11.21
CA LYS A 150 21.35 -14.19 10.40
C LYS A 150 22.50 -15.18 10.18
N GLN A 151 23.07 -15.71 11.27
CA GLN A 151 24.17 -16.68 11.20
C GLN A 151 23.80 -17.98 10.47
N LYS A 152 22.53 -18.40 10.52
CA LYS A 152 22.05 -19.58 9.78
C LYS A 152 22.00 -19.30 8.28
N TRP A 153 21.46 -18.15 7.88
CA TRP A 153 21.29 -17.78 6.47
C TRP A 153 22.60 -17.32 5.82
N GLU A 154 23.55 -16.77 6.57
CA GLU A 154 24.88 -16.41 6.07
C GLU A 154 25.79 -17.63 5.82
N LYS A 155 25.43 -18.80 6.38
CA LYS A 155 26.13 -20.06 6.06
C LYS A 155 25.72 -20.66 4.72
N THR A 156 24.69 -20.12 4.09
CA THR A 156 24.18 -20.56 2.79
C THR A 156 24.22 -19.40 1.80
N ASN A 157 23.98 -19.68 0.52
CA ASN A 157 23.91 -18.64 -0.51
C ASN A 157 22.55 -17.93 -0.57
N GLU A 158 21.77 -17.94 0.52
CA GLU A 158 20.41 -17.38 0.51
C GLU A 158 20.41 -15.89 0.14
N ALA A 159 21.29 -15.07 0.74
CA ALA A 159 21.32 -13.63 0.45
C ALA A 159 21.53 -13.34 -1.05
N LYS A 160 22.44 -14.08 -1.70
CA LYS A 160 22.71 -13.97 -3.14
C LYS A 160 21.52 -14.40 -3.99
N LEU A 161 20.91 -15.54 -3.65
CA LEU A 161 19.73 -16.05 -4.37
C LEU A 161 18.54 -15.08 -4.27
N ARG A 162 18.33 -14.47 -3.09
CA ARG A 162 17.26 -13.48 -2.88
C ARG A 162 17.54 -12.17 -3.61
N THR A 163 18.78 -11.71 -3.59
CA THR A 163 19.21 -10.52 -4.32
C THR A 163 18.98 -10.71 -5.82
N ALA A 164 19.45 -11.83 -6.40
CA ALA A 164 19.24 -12.16 -7.81
C ALA A 164 17.75 -12.27 -8.18
N TYR A 165 16.91 -12.83 -7.30
CA TYR A 165 15.46 -12.86 -7.51
C TYR A 165 14.88 -11.44 -7.60
N LEU A 166 15.25 -10.54 -6.69
CA LEU A 166 14.73 -9.18 -6.63
C LEU A 166 15.20 -8.33 -7.81
N GLU A 167 16.45 -8.48 -8.24
CA GLU A 167 17.05 -7.69 -9.34
C GLU A 167 16.61 -8.14 -10.74
N HIS A 168 16.31 -9.44 -10.90
CA HIS A 168 15.98 -10.04 -12.19
C HIS A 168 14.55 -10.52 -12.21
N THR A 169 14.28 -11.69 -11.60
CA THR A 169 12.99 -12.39 -11.72
C THR A 169 11.80 -11.51 -11.32
N CYS A 170 11.90 -10.78 -10.20
CA CYS A 170 10.84 -9.88 -9.75
C CYS A 170 10.58 -8.79 -10.79
N THR A 171 11.63 -8.15 -11.31
CA THR A 171 11.49 -7.07 -12.29
C THR A 171 10.95 -7.57 -13.64
N GLU A 172 11.35 -8.77 -14.08
CA GLU A 172 10.82 -9.40 -15.30
C GLU A 172 9.32 -9.69 -15.18
N TRP A 173 8.88 -10.20 -14.02
CA TRP A 173 7.46 -10.40 -13.74
C TRP A 173 6.70 -9.08 -13.63
N LEU A 174 7.29 -8.05 -12.99
CA LEU A 174 6.71 -6.72 -12.91
C LEU A 174 6.48 -6.11 -14.29
N GLU A 175 7.48 -6.15 -15.18
CA GLU A 175 7.35 -5.67 -16.57
C GLU A 175 6.22 -6.40 -17.30
N LYS A 176 6.15 -7.73 -17.14
CA LYS A 176 5.10 -8.57 -17.74
C LYS A 176 3.71 -8.22 -17.21
N TYR A 177 3.54 -8.06 -15.90
CA TYR A 177 2.28 -7.65 -15.30
C TYR A 177 1.88 -6.25 -15.73
N VAL A 178 2.81 -5.30 -15.80
CA VAL A 178 2.55 -3.94 -16.31
C VAL A 178 2.11 -3.98 -17.77
N GLU A 179 2.67 -4.86 -18.59
CA GLU A 179 2.25 -4.98 -20.00
C GLU A 179 0.86 -5.63 -20.14
N TYR A 180 0.56 -6.65 -19.34
CA TYR A 180 -0.79 -7.22 -19.28
C TYR A 180 -1.81 -6.22 -18.77
N SER A 181 -1.44 -5.47 -17.74
CA SER A 181 -2.26 -4.44 -17.15
C SER A 181 -2.47 -3.34 -18.20
N ARG A 182 -1.44 -2.81 -18.87
CA ARG A 182 -1.57 -1.79 -19.93
C ARG A 182 -2.44 -2.23 -21.10
N SER A 183 -2.27 -3.46 -21.56
CA SER A 183 -3.04 -4.01 -22.69
C SER A 183 -4.49 -4.32 -22.34
N THR A 184 -4.89 -4.24 -21.06
CA THR A 184 -6.24 -4.55 -20.57
C THR A 184 -6.90 -3.38 -19.84
N LEU A 185 -6.13 -2.57 -19.11
CA LEU A 185 -6.54 -1.38 -18.38
C LEU A 185 -6.67 -0.19 -19.32
N LYS A 186 -7.88 -0.09 -19.86
CA LYS A 186 -8.52 1.21 -20.10
C LYS A 186 -9.23 1.73 -18.85
N ARG A 187 -9.20 1.00 -17.73
CA ARG A 187 -9.92 1.37 -16.50
C ARG A 187 -9.31 2.65 -15.95
N LYS A 188 -9.98 3.75 -16.26
CA LYS A 188 -9.80 5.05 -15.66
C LYS A 188 -11.10 5.37 -14.96
N VAL A 189 -11.04 5.52 -13.65
CA VAL A 189 -12.21 5.94 -12.87
C VAL A 189 -12.02 7.40 -12.52
N HIS A 190 -13.00 8.20 -12.88
CA HIS A 190 -12.99 9.65 -12.71
C HIS A 190 -12.99 10.01 -11.22
N ALA A 191 -12.13 10.95 -10.83
CA ALA A 191 -12.07 11.43 -9.45
C ALA A 191 -13.28 12.30 -9.11
N GLU A 192 -13.97 11.99 -8.01
CA GLU A 192 -14.85 12.95 -7.37
C GLU A 192 -14.02 13.87 -6.48
N VAL A 193 -14.11 15.18 -6.72
CA VAL A 193 -13.32 16.18 -5.99
C VAL A 193 -14.26 17.11 -5.24
N SER A 194 -14.01 17.27 -3.95
CA SER A 194 -14.79 18.15 -3.07
C SER A 194 -13.88 19.06 -2.25
N LEU A 195 -14.41 20.24 -1.91
CA LEU A 195 -13.83 21.16 -0.95
C LEU A 195 -14.76 21.29 0.25
N PHE A 196 -14.23 21.07 1.44
CA PHE A 196 -15.02 21.22 2.66
C PHE A 196 -14.24 21.82 3.83
N GLN A 197 -14.98 22.37 4.78
CA GLN A 197 -14.51 22.81 6.09
C GLN A 197 -15.46 22.25 7.15
N ASN A 198 -14.97 21.92 8.34
CA ASN A 198 -15.85 21.54 9.45
C ASN A 198 -16.66 22.75 9.97
N ASP A 199 -16.00 23.91 10.06
CA ASP A 199 -16.58 25.20 10.43
C ASP A 199 -15.80 26.35 9.76
N SER A 200 -16.27 27.60 9.89
CA SER A 200 -15.69 28.76 9.20
C SER A 200 -14.27 29.15 9.66
N SER A 201 -13.80 28.61 10.78
CA SER A 201 -12.44 28.77 11.31
C SER A 201 -11.55 27.53 11.11
N SER A 202 -12.14 26.42 10.67
CA SER A 202 -11.40 25.18 10.39
C SER A 202 -10.57 25.27 9.12
N GLN A 203 -9.54 24.42 9.04
CA GLN A 203 -8.73 24.23 7.84
C GLN A 203 -9.59 23.81 6.64
N VAL A 204 -9.17 24.21 5.44
CA VAL A 204 -9.86 23.83 4.19
C VAL A 204 -9.29 22.50 3.71
N VAL A 205 -10.15 21.53 3.45
CA VAL A 205 -9.76 20.21 2.95
C VAL A 205 -10.21 20.06 1.51
N CYS A 206 -9.26 19.76 0.63
CA CYS A 206 -9.52 19.24 -0.70
C CYS A 206 -9.43 17.73 -0.68
N HIS A 207 -10.52 17.05 -1.01
CA HIS A 207 -10.61 15.60 -1.01
C HIS A 207 -10.95 15.11 -2.40
N ALA A 208 -10.03 14.35 -2.98
CA ALA A 208 -10.27 13.56 -4.18
C ALA A 208 -10.54 12.11 -3.76
N THR A 209 -11.57 11.48 -4.28
CA THR A 209 -11.92 10.08 -4.00
C THR A 209 -12.50 9.40 -5.24
N GLY A 210 -12.59 8.06 -5.21
CA GLY A 210 -13.17 7.27 -6.30
C GLY A 210 -12.28 7.19 -7.54
N PHE A 211 -11.02 7.63 -7.47
CA PHE A 211 -10.16 7.70 -8.64
C PHE A 211 -9.31 6.44 -8.81
N PHE A 212 -9.05 6.09 -10.06
CA PHE A 212 -8.12 5.04 -10.42
C PHE A 212 -7.47 5.39 -11.77
N PRO A 213 -6.13 5.30 -11.94
CA PRO A 213 -5.13 4.64 -11.06
C PRO A 213 -4.71 5.45 -9.82
N LYS A 214 -3.89 4.86 -8.94
CA LYS A 214 -3.44 5.43 -7.64
C LYS A 214 -2.75 6.80 -7.74
N ALA A 215 -2.04 7.05 -8.83
CA ALA A 215 -1.26 8.28 -9.02
C ALA A 215 -2.18 9.49 -9.27
N VAL A 216 -2.20 10.43 -8.30
CA VAL A 216 -2.93 11.70 -8.38
C VAL A 216 -2.06 12.84 -7.86
N MET A 217 -2.16 13.99 -8.52
CA MET A 217 -1.56 15.23 -8.05
C MET A 217 -2.65 16.16 -7.51
N ILE A 218 -2.43 16.69 -6.32
CA ILE A 218 -3.28 17.71 -5.69
C ILE A 218 -2.36 18.86 -5.31
N SER A 219 -2.70 20.07 -5.78
CA SER A 219 -1.95 21.29 -5.51
C SER A 219 -2.91 22.44 -5.20
N TRP A 220 -2.38 23.53 -4.66
CA TRP A 220 -3.15 24.72 -4.35
C TRP A 220 -2.63 25.91 -5.14
N GLN A 221 -3.53 26.82 -5.46
CA GLN A 221 -3.21 28.11 -6.04
C GLN A 221 -3.80 29.24 -5.19
N LYS A 222 -3.03 30.32 -5.00
CA LYS A 222 -3.46 31.58 -4.41
C LYS A 222 -3.51 32.64 -5.50
N ASN A 223 -4.69 33.17 -5.78
CA ASN A 223 -4.92 34.17 -6.84
C ASN A 223 -4.41 33.75 -8.23
N GLY A 224 -4.37 32.43 -8.50
CA GLY A 224 -3.91 31.86 -9.77
C GLY A 224 -2.41 31.52 -9.83
N GLU A 225 -1.65 31.80 -8.76
CA GLU A 225 -0.25 31.40 -8.63
C GLU A 225 -0.13 30.15 -7.74
N ASP A 226 0.82 29.27 -8.03
CA ASP A 226 1.03 28.03 -7.28
C ASP A 226 1.44 28.32 -5.83
N LEU A 227 0.82 27.63 -4.89
CA LEU A 227 1.02 27.77 -3.45
C LEU A 227 1.57 26.47 -2.86
N HIS A 228 2.68 26.59 -2.14
CA HIS A 228 3.33 25.48 -1.45
C HIS A 228 3.38 25.64 0.08
N GLU A 229 3.25 26.88 0.57
CA GLU A 229 3.22 27.19 2.01
C GLU A 229 1.85 26.83 2.62
N ASP A 230 1.85 26.42 3.89
CA ASP A 230 0.65 26.07 4.67
C ASP A 230 -0.24 24.98 4.05
N VAL A 231 0.35 24.15 3.18
CA VAL A 231 -0.29 23.02 2.51
C VAL A 231 0.29 21.71 3.06
N GLU A 232 -0.59 20.85 3.56
CA GLU A 232 -0.28 19.49 3.95
C GLU A 232 -0.91 18.53 2.91
N LEU A 233 -0.10 17.82 2.14
CA LEU A 233 -0.57 16.75 1.26
C LEU A 233 -0.48 15.41 1.99
N ARG A 234 -1.63 14.75 2.20
CA ARG A 234 -1.70 13.46 2.88
C ARG A 234 -1.44 12.30 1.93
N GLU A 235 -1.18 11.14 2.51
CA GLU A 235 -1.00 9.89 1.79
C GLU A 235 -2.25 9.48 0.98
N THR A 236 -2.03 8.75 -0.10
CA THR A 236 -3.11 8.14 -0.89
C THR A 236 -3.58 6.87 -0.19
N LEU A 237 -4.87 6.78 0.11
CA LEU A 237 -5.49 5.65 0.78
C LEU A 237 -6.34 4.83 -0.19
N PRO A 238 -6.41 3.49 -0.04
CA PRO A 238 -7.30 2.65 -0.84
C PRO A 238 -8.75 2.74 -0.34
N ASN A 239 -9.69 2.55 -1.26
CA ASN A 239 -11.12 2.33 -1.00
C ASN A 239 -11.47 0.84 -1.11
N GLN A 240 -12.62 0.44 -0.57
CA GLN A 240 -13.08 -0.96 -0.61
C GLN A 240 -13.41 -1.48 -2.02
N ASP A 241 -13.70 -0.58 -2.96
CA ASP A 241 -14.06 -0.87 -4.35
C ASP A 241 -12.85 -0.94 -5.31
N GLY A 242 -11.63 -0.90 -4.76
CA GLY A 242 -10.37 -0.88 -5.51
C GLY A 242 -10.02 0.48 -6.13
N THR A 243 -10.76 1.55 -5.81
CA THR A 243 -10.35 2.92 -6.14
C THR A 243 -9.49 3.53 -5.02
N PHE A 244 -9.04 4.77 -5.19
CA PHE A 244 -8.19 5.48 -4.24
C PHE A 244 -8.80 6.82 -3.82
N GLN A 245 -8.31 7.32 -2.70
CA GLN A 245 -8.63 8.65 -2.18
C GLN A 245 -7.37 9.36 -1.67
N LYS A 246 -7.35 10.69 -1.74
CA LYS A 246 -6.25 11.51 -1.24
C LYS A 246 -6.77 12.87 -0.78
N ARG A 247 -6.15 13.42 0.27
CA ARG A 247 -6.53 14.72 0.82
C ARG A 247 -5.36 15.68 0.82
N SER A 248 -5.66 16.95 0.59
CA SER A 248 -4.74 18.05 0.86
C SER A 248 -5.44 19.07 1.75
N VAL A 249 -4.73 19.52 2.78
CA VAL A 249 -5.23 20.44 3.81
C VAL A 249 -4.51 21.77 3.66
N LEU A 250 -5.27 22.85 3.54
CA LEU A 250 -4.78 24.22 3.50
C LEU A 250 -5.07 24.90 4.84
N THR A 251 -4.03 25.45 5.47
CA THR A 251 -4.11 26.11 6.78
C THR A 251 -3.96 27.61 6.64
N VAL A 252 -5.07 28.33 6.55
CA VAL A 252 -5.08 29.81 6.44
C VAL A 252 -6.10 30.41 7.39
N SER A 253 -5.86 31.63 7.84
CA SER A 253 -6.81 32.33 8.71
C SER A 253 -8.11 32.68 7.95
N PRO A 254 -9.26 32.80 8.64
CA PRO A 254 -10.52 33.18 8.01
C PRO A 254 -10.45 34.54 7.31
N GLU A 255 -9.68 35.49 7.84
CA GLU A 255 -9.45 36.79 7.19
C GLU A 255 -8.71 36.63 5.87
N GLU A 256 -7.68 35.78 5.84
CA GLU A 256 -6.86 35.58 4.64
C GLU A 256 -7.62 34.82 3.55
N LEU A 257 -8.44 33.84 3.96
CA LEU A 257 -9.33 33.08 3.09
C LEU A 257 -10.39 33.96 2.42
N LYS A 258 -10.86 35.02 3.11
CA LYS A 258 -11.81 36.00 2.53
C LYS A 258 -11.14 37.00 1.59
N LYS A 259 -9.87 37.34 1.84
CA LYS A 259 -9.13 38.34 1.05
C LYS A 259 -8.62 37.80 -0.27
N ASN A 260 -8.32 36.50 -0.34
CA ASN A 260 -7.68 35.88 -1.49
C ASN A 260 -8.53 34.76 -2.06
N LYS A 261 -8.35 34.48 -3.35
CA LYS A 261 -8.97 33.34 -4.01
C LYS A 261 -8.04 32.14 -3.96
N TYR A 262 -8.39 31.16 -3.13
CA TYR A 262 -7.69 29.88 -3.10
C TYR A 262 -8.38 28.86 -4.00
N THR A 263 -7.61 28.06 -4.72
CA THR A 263 -8.13 27.04 -5.64
C THR A 263 -7.38 25.74 -5.42
N CYS A 264 -8.09 24.64 -5.18
CA CYS A 264 -7.51 23.31 -5.24
C CYS A 264 -7.51 22.83 -6.70
N VAL A 265 -6.35 22.35 -7.17
CA VAL A 265 -6.15 21.82 -8.52
C VAL A 265 -5.81 20.34 -8.42
N VAL A 266 -6.64 19.49 -9.01
CA VAL A 266 -6.47 18.04 -9.04
C VAL A 266 -6.19 17.59 -10.47
N GLN A 267 -5.08 16.90 -10.65
CA GLN A 267 -4.67 16.30 -11.92
C GLN A 267 -4.57 14.79 -11.76
N HIS A 268 -5.26 14.08 -12.64
CA HIS A 268 -5.36 12.63 -12.62
C HIS A 268 -5.61 12.13 -14.03
N SER A 269 -5.09 10.96 -14.36
CA SER A 269 -5.12 10.43 -15.73
C SER A 269 -6.53 9.99 -16.19
N GLY A 270 -7.47 9.84 -15.25
CA GLY A 270 -8.89 9.63 -15.49
C GLY A 270 -9.72 10.91 -15.65
N LEU A 271 -9.10 12.08 -15.52
CA LEU A 271 -9.73 13.36 -15.84
C LEU A 271 -9.30 13.81 -17.24
N GLU A 272 -10.23 14.33 -18.05
CA GLU A 272 -9.89 14.90 -19.37
C GLU A 272 -9.06 16.18 -19.25
N ARG A 273 -9.29 16.95 -18.18
CA ARG A 273 -8.60 18.18 -17.82
C ARG A 273 -8.45 18.25 -16.32
N GLU A 274 -7.54 19.09 -15.84
CA GLU A 274 -7.40 19.35 -14.42
C GLU A 274 -8.72 19.87 -13.81
N MET A 275 -9.09 19.33 -12.65
CA MET A 275 -10.25 19.76 -11.90
C MET A 275 -9.85 20.90 -10.97
N LYS A 276 -10.56 22.03 -11.05
CA LYS A 276 -10.31 23.21 -10.22
C LYS A 276 -11.52 23.53 -9.36
N LEU A 277 -11.36 23.47 -8.05
CA LEU A 277 -12.38 23.92 -7.11
C LEU A 277 -11.88 25.16 -6.37
N SER A 278 -12.69 26.21 -6.41
CA SER A 278 -12.41 27.48 -5.73
C SER A 278 -12.98 27.43 -4.32
N THR A 279 -12.35 28.09 -3.35
CA THR A 279 -12.87 28.14 -1.97
C THR A 279 -14.24 28.81 -1.84
N SER A 280 -14.71 29.49 -2.90
CA SER A 280 -16.10 29.94 -3.03
C SER A 280 -17.14 28.81 -3.10
N THR A 281 -16.73 27.57 -3.34
CA THR A 281 -17.61 26.38 -3.43
C THR A 281 -17.46 25.45 -2.22
N ILE A 282 -16.91 25.94 -1.10
CA ILE A 282 -16.73 25.14 0.11
C ILE A 282 -18.09 24.71 0.67
N SER A 283 -18.22 23.41 0.91
CA SER A 283 -19.31 22.85 1.71
C SER A 283 -18.90 22.86 3.19
N ILE A 284 -19.71 23.45 4.06
CA ILE A 284 -19.49 23.39 5.52
C ILE A 284 -20.11 22.09 6.04
N SER A 285 -19.28 21.13 6.40
CA SER A 285 -19.69 19.85 6.99
C SER A 285 -19.84 20.02 8.49
N VAL A 286 -21.03 20.43 8.94
CA VAL A 286 -21.33 20.49 10.38
C VAL A 286 -21.49 19.07 10.91
N PHE A 287 -20.41 18.49 11.44
CA PHE A 287 -20.52 17.28 12.25
C PHE A 287 -21.17 17.65 13.57
N CYS A 288 -22.45 17.33 13.70
CA CYS A 288 -23.15 17.42 14.97
C CYS A 288 -22.57 16.33 15.89
N SER A 289 -21.60 16.69 16.72
CA SER A 289 -21.15 15.82 17.81
C SER A 289 -22.29 15.72 18.82
N SER A 290 -23.08 14.65 18.74
CA SER A 290 -24.00 14.28 19.81
C SER A 290 -23.17 14.01 21.06
N LYS A 291 -23.14 14.97 21.99
CA LYS A 291 -22.75 14.71 23.38
C LYS A 291 -23.75 13.72 23.93
N ILE A 292 -23.34 12.47 24.09
CA ILE A 292 -24.07 11.48 24.88
C ILE A 292 -24.04 12.00 26.32
N SER A 293 -25.17 12.52 26.79
CA SER A 293 -25.38 12.74 28.23
C SER A 293 -25.52 11.37 28.87
N THR A 294 -24.55 11.00 29.70
CA THR A 294 -24.67 9.87 30.62
C THR A 294 -25.75 10.21 31.64
N GLY A 295 -26.89 9.55 31.52
CA GLY A 295 -28.01 9.70 32.43
C GLY A 295 -29.19 8.88 31.93
N ASP A 296 -29.18 7.58 32.21
CA ASP A 296 -30.20 6.95 33.05
C ASP A 296 -30.14 5.42 32.92
N SER A 297 -30.05 4.80 34.10
CA SER A 297 -30.26 3.38 34.37
C SER A 297 -31.65 2.94 33.96
N VAL A 298 -31.75 1.86 33.19
CA VAL A 298 -32.98 1.07 33.07
C VAL A 298 -32.63 -0.40 33.21
N GLU A 299 -33.21 -1.01 34.25
CA GLU A 299 -33.19 -2.42 34.57
C GLU A 299 -33.79 -3.27 33.43
N VAL A 300 -33.18 -4.42 33.18
CA VAL A 300 -33.67 -5.44 32.24
C VAL A 300 -34.33 -6.55 33.06
N PHE A 301 -35.62 -6.80 32.79
CA PHE A 301 -36.18 -8.15 32.87
C PHE A 301 -36.02 -8.82 31.52
#